data_AF-A0A0A0C0M4-F1
#
_entry.id   AF-A0A0A0C0M4-F1
#
_cell.length_a   1.000
_cell.length_b   1.000
_cell.length_c   1.000
_cell.angle_alpha   90.00
_cell.angle_beta   90.00
_cell.angle_gamma   90.00
#
_symmetry.space_group_name_H-M   'P 1'
#
loop_
_entity.id
_entity.type
_entity.pdbx_description
1 polymer ?
#
loop_
_entity_poly.entity_id
_entity_poly.type
_entity_poly.pdbx_seq_one_letter_code
_entity_poly.pdbx_strand_id
1 'polypeptide(L)'
;MFQVEGGRSVPVEPLQPARNAFGPETSSVVADHLDALLGEQLLPLRAREAGADEPHLLAVDAAGQPVVVEVVAVLDREACLRALRYAGQAARLSTFDLAQAYQGGPDRFAAHLAAFRQTVPASALLSPSTVGAGARLLLVCSEIAPDVEDVIEFLLQPGWQVELLQVGIIEGADGRRIVDVSPVTRTPPPRRNLEPTALRLVRNPPSGSQQRVDAQPDARGQYLARTVGTGSWSALTPPHGTAQPKVPSVVAPSFAVPA
;
A
#
# COMPACT_ATOMS: atom_id res chain seq x y z
N MET A 1 8.80 29.90 -4.08
CA MET A 1 10.12 30.45 -3.71
C MET A 1 10.09 31.96 -3.92
N PHE A 2 10.85 32.74 -3.13
CA PHE A 2 11.02 34.18 -3.32
C PHE A 2 12.50 34.49 -3.41
N GLN A 3 12.90 35.28 -4.40
CA GLN A 3 14.26 35.78 -4.53
C GLN A 3 14.31 37.17 -3.90
N VAL A 4 15.29 37.39 -3.03
CA VAL A 4 15.50 38.70 -2.40
C VAL A 4 16.59 39.41 -3.18
N GLU A 5 16.20 40.34 -4.05
CA GLU A 5 17.12 41.26 -4.73
C GLU A 5 16.95 42.67 -4.16
N GLY A 6 18.06 43.27 -3.70
CA GLY A 6 18.07 44.67 -3.26
C GLY A 6 17.07 45.03 -2.16
N GLY A 7 16.71 44.07 -1.29
CA GLY A 7 15.75 44.29 -0.20
C GLY A 7 14.27 44.19 -0.60
N ARG A 8 13.96 43.76 -1.83
CA ARG A 8 12.59 43.45 -2.26
C ARG A 8 12.45 41.96 -2.53
N SER A 9 11.40 41.35 -1.98
CA SER A 9 11.03 39.97 -2.31
C SER A 9 10.33 39.95 -3.65
N VAL A 10 10.96 39.39 -4.67
CA VAL A 10 10.34 39.13 -5.97
C VAL A 10 9.86 37.67 -5.98
N PRO A 11 8.59 37.40 -6.29
CA PRO A 11 8.14 36.04 -6.51
C PRO A 11 8.93 35.45 -7.68
N VAL A 12 9.68 34.38 -7.42
CA VAL A 12 10.34 33.61 -8.47
C VAL A 12 9.23 32.84 -9.17
N GLU A 13 9.00 33.12 -10.45
CA GLU A 13 8.21 32.20 -11.27
C GLU A 13 8.83 30.82 -11.11
N PRO A 14 8.06 29.80 -10.66
CA PRO A 14 8.60 28.46 -10.53
C PRO A 14 9.19 28.07 -11.88
N LEU A 15 10.50 27.85 -11.91
CA LEU A 15 11.15 27.32 -13.10
C LEU A 15 10.44 25.99 -13.39
N GLN A 16 9.70 25.93 -14.49
CA GLN A 16 9.00 24.70 -14.83
C GLN A 16 10.05 23.61 -15.02
N PRO A 17 9.89 22.45 -14.36
CA PRO A 17 10.78 21.34 -14.57
C PRO A 17 10.88 20.99 -16.05
N ALA A 18 12.09 20.82 -16.56
CA ALA A 18 12.28 20.40 -17.94
C ALA A 18 11.75 18.96 -18.10
N ARG A 19 10.55 18.80 -18.68
CA ARG A 19 9.86 17.49 -18.84
C ARG A 19 10.71 16.41 -19.52
N ASN A 20 11.67 16.80 -20.36
CA ASN A 20 12.54 15.87 -21.11
C ASN A 20 13.92 15.66 -20.47
N ALA A 21 14.19 16.24 -19.31
CA ALA A 21 15.51 16.16 -18.67
C ALA A 21 15.69 14.88 -17.81
N PHE A 22 14.62 14.10 -17.61
CA PHE A 22 14.67 12.88 -16.82
C PHE A 22 15.26 11.72 -17.63
N GLY A 23 16.60 11.68 -17.68
CA GLY A 23 17.37 10.62 -18.31
C GLY A 23 17.85 9.54 -17.33
N PRO A 24 18.54 8.49 -17.81
CA PRO A 24 19.08 7.41 -16.97
C PRO A 24 20.05 7.92 -15.88
N GLU A 25 20.82 8.98 -16.16
CA GLU A 25 21.70 9.62 -15.18
C GLU A 25 20.91 10.27 -14.03
N THR A 26 19.75 10.87 -14.31
CA THR A 26 18.88 11.41 -13.27
C THR A 26 18.27 10.28 -12.43
N SER A 27 17.84 9.20 -13.08
CA SER A 27 17.31 8.03 -12.37
C SER A 27 18.31 7.43 -11.40
N SER A 28 19.59 7.31 -11.78
CA SER A 28 20.64 6.83 -10.87
C SER A 28 20.89 7.81 -9.72
N VAL A 29 20.94 9.11 -9.99
CA VAL A 29 21.12 10.13 -8.93
C VAL A 29 19.97 10.10 -7.92
N VAL A 30 18.73 9.93 -8.39
CA VAL A 30 17.58 9.80 -7.48
C VAL A 30 17.68 8.53 -6.64
N ALA A 31 18.07 7.41 -7.25
CA ALA A 31 18.28 6.13 -6.56
C ALA A 31 19.38 6.22 -5.48
N ASP A 32 20.51 6.86 -5.80
CA ASP A 32 21.65 7.05 -4.90
C ASP A 32 21.32 7.97 -3.71
N HIS A 33 20.26 8.77 -3.82
CA HIS A 33 19.84 9.72 -2.79
C HIS A 33 18.46 9.45 -2.20
N LEU A 34 17.88 8.25 -2.42
CA LEU A 34 16.56 7.88 -1.92
C LEU A 34 16.41 8.10 -0.42
N ASP A 35 17.45 7.81 0.37
CA ASP A 35 17.39 7.96 1.83
C ASP A 35 17.10 9.39 2.27
N ALA A 36 17.67 10.36 1.55
CA ALA A 36 17.42 11.78 1.82
C ALA A 36 16.01 12.20 1.38
N LEU A 37 15.48 11.57 0.32
CA LEU A 37 14.17 11.89 -0.26
C LEU A 37 13.01 11.31 0.54
N LEU A 38 13.18 10.11 1.09
CA LEU A 38 12.17 9.41 1.88
C LEU A 38 12.14 9.84 3.34
N GLY A 39 13.21 10.49 3.82
CA GLY A 39 13.37 10.81 5.24
C GLY A 39 13.61 9.57 6.12
N GLU A 40 13.85 8.42 5.50
CA GLU A 40 14.25 7.17 6.12
C GLU A 40 15.38 6.55 5.31
N GLN A 41 16.25 5.78 5.96
CA GLN A 41 17.30 5.06 5.26
C GLN A 41 16.78 3.69 4.81
N LEU A 42 17.32 3.18 3.71
CA LEU A 42 17.09 1.84 3.20
C LEU A 42 18.42 1.06 3.11
N LEU A 43 18.38 -0.24 3.40
CA LEU A 43 19.50 -1.13 3.16
C LEU A 43 19.35 -1.76 1.77
N PRO A 44 20.14 -1.37 0.76
CA PRO A 44 20.04 -1.94 -0.58
C PRO A 44 20.41 -3.42 -0.58
N LEU A 45 19.56 -4.24 -1.19
CA LEU A 45 19.87 -5.65 -1.45
C LEU A 45 20.47 -5.82 -2.83
N ARG A 46 19.80 -5.26 -3.84
CA ARG A 46 20.17 -5.45 -5.24
C ARG A 46 19.58 -4.36 -6.13
N ALA A 47 20.43 -3.75 -6.95
CA ALA A 47 20.03 -2.83 -8.01
C ALA A 47 19.80 -3.58 -9.33
N ARG A 48 18.93 -3.04 -10.19
CA ARG A 48 18.67 -3.58 -11.53
C ARG A 48 19.95 -3.59 -12.36
N GLU A 49 20.26 -4.74 -12.96
CA GLU A 49 21.24 -4.83 -14.03
C GLU A 49 20.64 -4.44 -15.39
N ALA A 50 21.46 -3.92 -16.31
CA ALA A 50 21.00 -3.51 -17.62
C ALA A 50 20.32 -4.66 -18.38
N GLY A 51 19.05 -4.47 -18.75
CA GLY A 51 18.25 -5.47 -19.47
C GLY A 51 17.58 -6.54 -18.59
N ALA A 52 17.77 -6.50 -17.27
CA ALA A 52 17.10 -7.42 -16.35
C ALA A 52 15.63 -7.02 -16.11
N ASP A 53 14.73 -8.02 -16.06
CA ASP A 53 13.33 -7.82 -15.68
C ASP A 53 13.15 -7.79 -14.15
N GLU A 54 13.66 -6.72 -13.54
CA GLU A 54 13.78 -6.58 -12.08
C GLU A 54 13.42 -5.16 -11.65
N PRO A 55 12.99 -4.92 -10.40
CA PRO A 55 12.79 -3.55 -9.93
C PRO A 55 14.09 -2.75 -9.99
N HIS A 56 13.99 -1.43 -10.16
CA HIS A 56 15.17 -0.55 -10.15
C HIS A 56 16.06 -0.80 -8.92
N LEU A 57 15.44 -0.93 -7.74
CA LEU A 57 16.13 -1.33 -6.51
C LEU A 57 15.22 -2.22 -5.66
N LEU A 58 15.77 -3.33 -5.18
CA LEU A 58 15.23 -4.09 -4.05
C LEU A 58 16.06 -3.75 -2.81
N ALA A 59 15.40 -3.34 -1.74
CA ALA A 59 16.00 -2.96 -0.46
C ALA A 59 15.19 -3.53 0.71
N VAL A 60 15.68 -3.31 1.93
CA VAL A 60 14.90 -3.50 3.15
C VAL A 60 14.93 -2.25 4.02
N ASP A 61 13.82 -1.97 4.71
CA ASP A 61 13.78 -0.92 5.71
C ASP A 61 14.41 -1.35 7.04
N ALA A 62 14.41 -0.46 8.02
CA ALA A 62 14.97 -0.74 9.34
C ALA A 62 14.21 -1.86 10.08
N ALA A 63 12.93 -2.11 9.78
CA ALA A 63 12.22 -3.27 10.30
C ALA A 63 12.63 -4.57 9.61
N GLY A 64 13.35 -4.50 8.48
CA GLY A 64 13.71 -5.63 7.63
C GLY A 64 12.59 -6.01 6.66
N GLN A 65 11.60 -5.13 6.46
CA GLN A 65 10.55 -5.35 5.48
C GLN A 65 11.08 -5.05 4.07
N PRO A 66 10.70 -5.82 3.04
CA PRO A 66 11.11 -5.55 1.68
C PRO A 66 10.57 -4.20 1.19
N VAL A 67 11.43 -3.42 0.54
CA VAL A 67 11.09 -2.19 -0.14
C VAL A 67 11.50 -2.34 -1.60
N VAL A 68 10.52 -2.18 -2.49
CA VAL A 68 10.71 -2.16 -3.93
C VAL A 68 10.68 -0.72 -4.39
N VAL A 69 11.72 -0.30 -5.11
CA VAL A 69 11.78 1.01 -5.74
C VAL A 69 11.75 0.83 -7.24
N GLU A 70 10.83 1.52 -7.91
CA GLU A 70 10.77 1.58 -9.37
C GLU A 70 10.87 3.04 -9.82
N VAL A 71 11.84 3.30 -10.70
CA VAL A 71 12.13 4.62 -11.24
C VAL A 71 11.84 4.62 -12.74
N VAL A 72 10.91 5.48 -13.17
CA VAL A 72 10.47 5.60 -14.57
C VAL A 72 10.31 7.07 -14.95
N ALA A 73 10.64 7.46 -16.19
CA ALA A 73 10.42 8.85 -16.62
C ALA A 73 8.92 9.18 -16.63
N VAL A 74 8.13 8.34 -17.29
CA VAL A 74 6.68 8.42 -17.34
C VAL A 74 6.09 7.19 -16.67
N LEU A 75 5.24 7.40 -15.67
CA LEU A 75 4.47 6.36 -15.02
C LEU A 75 3.19 6.14 -15.81
N ASP A 76 3.22 5.16 -16.71
CA ASP A 76 2.09 4.71 -17.51
C ASP A 76 1.52 3.38 -16.99
N ARG A 77 0.53 2.84 -17.71
CA ARG A 77 -0.12 1.56 -17.38
C ARG A 77 0.87 0.40 -17.28
N GLU A 78 1.79 0.28 -18.22
CA GLU A 78 2.73 -0.84 -18.25
C GLU A 78 3.74 -0.74 -17.11
N ALA A 79 4.26 0.46 -16.85
CA ALA A 79 5.13 0.76 -15.73
C ALA A 79 4.44 0.48 -14.39
N CYS A 80 3.19 0.91 -14.22
CA CYS A 80 2.41 0.67 -13.02
C CYS A 80 2.20 -0.83 -12.76
N LEU A 81 1.74 -1.58 -13.77
CA LEU A 81 1.57 -3.04 -13.66
C LEU A 81 2.89 -3.77 -13.37
N ARG A 82 3.97 -3.36 -14.02
CA ARG A 82 5.31 -3.92 -13.80
C ARG A 82 5.78 -3.68 -12.36
N ALA A 83 5.64 -2.46 -11.86
CA ALA A 83 6.02 -2.11 -10.49
C ALA A 83 5.21 -2.89 -9.44
N LEU A 84 3.89 -3.00 -9.64
CA LEU A 84 3.02 -3.80 -8.77
C LEU A 84 3.39 -5.29 -8.80
N ARG A 85 3.77 -5.83 -9.96
CA ARG A 85 4.27 -7.20 -10.05
C ARG A 85 5.55 -7.39 -9.23
N TYR A 86 6.51 -6.47 -9.32
CA TYR A 86 7.72 -6.54 -8.51
C TYR A 86 7.42 -6.46 -7.01
N ALA A 87 6.52 -5.57 -6.59
CA ALA A 87 6.06 -5.50 -5.21
C ALA A 87 5.39 -6.80 -4.75
N GLY A 88 4.51 -7.38 -5.59
CA GLY A 88 3.85 -8.66 -5.30
C GLY A 88 4.81 -9.86 -5.24
N GLN A 89 5.92 -9.82 -5.98
CA GLN A 89 7.01 -10.80 -5.87
C GLN A 89 7.79 -10.59 -4.57
N ALA A 90 8.19 -9.35 -4.27
CA ALA A 90 8.93 -9.01 -3.07
C ALA A 90 8.17 -9.33 -1.78
N ALA A 91 6.84 -9.15 -1.77
CA ALA A 91 5.97 -9.45 -0.64
C ALA A 91 5.95 -10.93 -0.24
N ARG A 92 6.46 -11.83 -1.10
CA ARG A 92 6.54 -13.28 -0.86
C ARG A 92 7.92 -13.73 -0.42
N LEU A 93 8.92 -12.83 -0.41
CA LEU A 93 10.29 -13.17 -0.05
C LEU A 93 10.38 -13.44 1.45
N SER A 94 11.00 -14.57 1.79
CA SER A 94 11.41 -14.86 3.15
C SER A 94 12.68 -14.08 3.51
N THR A 95 13.03 -14.05 4.80
CA THR A 95 14.33 -13.52 5.24
C THR A 95 15.51 -14.21 4.57
N PHE A 96 15.39 -15.51 4.26
CA PHE A 96 16.42 -16.25 3.52
C PHE A 96 16.54 -15.74 2.08
N ASP A 97 15.41 -15.53 1.38
CA ASP A 97 15.43 -15.02 0.01
C ASP A 97 16.01 -13.60 -0.06
N LEU A 98 15.71 -12.76 0.93
CA LEU A 98 16.30 -11.42 1.07
C LEU A 98 17.81 -11.49 1.29
N ALA A 99 18.29 -12.42 2.12
CA ALA A 99 19.72 -12.63 2.31
C ALA A 99 20.41 -13.08 1.01
N GLN A 100 19.76 -13.95 0.22
CA GLN A 100 20.29 -14.40 -1.07
C GLN A 100 20.34 -13.29 -2.12
N ALA A 101 19.39 -12.35 -2.07
CA ALA A 101 19.39 -11.19 -2.94
C ALA A 101 20.45 -10.14 -2.56
N TYR A 102 20.98 -10.17 -1.33
CA TYR A 102 21.92 -9.18 -0.83
C TYR A 102 23.28 -9.29 -1.53
N GLN A 103 23.69 -8.22 -2.24
CA GLN A 103 24.91 -8.17 -3.03
C GLN A 103 26.21 -8.39 -2.22
N GLY A 104 26.18 -8.06 -0.92
CA GLY A 104 27.31 -8.33 -0.01
C GLY A 104 27.48 -9.81 0.40
N GLY A 105 26.58 -10.69 -0.04
CA GLY A 105 26.54 -12.12 0.24
C GLY A 105 25.65 -12.48 1.44
N PRO A 106 24.95 -13.62 1.40
CA PRO A 106 23.92 -14.00 2.37
C PRO A 106 24.45 -14.06 3.81
N ASP A 107 25.68 -14.54 4.01
CA ASP A 107 26.30 -14.67 5.33
C ASP A 107 26.51 -13.33 6.06
N ARG A 108 26.60 -12.23 5.31
CA ARG A 108 26.83 -10.89 5.85
C ARG A 108 25.53 -10.12 6.10
N PHE A 109 24.42 -10.57 5.53
CA PHE A 109 23.16 -9.84 5.52
C PHE A 109 22.67 -9.53 6.94
N ALA A 110 22.59 -10.54 7.81
CA ALA A 110 22.06 -10.37 9.17
C ALA A 110 22.89 -9.38 10.01
N ALA A 111 24.22 -9.45 9.91
CA ALA A 111 25.11 -8.54 10.62
C ALA A 111 24.98 -7.10 10.09
N HIS A 112 24.88 -6.92 8.77
CA HIS A 112 24.71 -5.60 8.19
C HIS A 112 23.34 -5.00 8.51
N LEU A 113 22.26 -5.78 8.45
CA LEU A 113 20.92 -5.34 8.86
C LEU A 113 20.88 -4.92 10.34
N ALA A 114 21.57 -5.65 11.21
CA ALA A 114 21.68 -5.29 12.62
C ALA A 114 22.45 -3.97 12.84
N ALA A 115 23.57 -3.78 12.14
CA ALA A 115 24.34 -2.54 12.18
C ALA A 115 23.54 -1.36 11.61
N PHE A 116 22.88 -1.57 10.47
CA PHE A 116 22.01 -0.60 9.83
C PHE A 116 20.92 -0.09 10.77
N ARG A 117 20.22 -0.99 11.47
CA ARG A 117 19.20 -0.63 12.48
C ARG A 117 19.70 0.32 13.58
N GLN A 118 21.00 0.31 13.89
CA GLN A 118 21.58 1.22 14.89
C GLN A 118 21.83 2.63 14.35
N THR A 119 21.84 2.80 13.03
CA THR A 119 22.05 4.10 12.36
C THR A 119 20.76 4.88 12.12
N VAL A 120 19.61 4.21 12.23
CA VAL A 120 18.30 4.80 11.93
C VAL A 120 17.65 5.33 13.22
N PRO A 121 17.03 6.53 13.19
CA PRO A 121 16.30 7.07 14.34
C PRO A 121 15.23 6.10 14.86
N ALA A 122 15.07 6.01 16.18
CA ALA A 122 14.08 5.11 16.80
C ALA A 122 12.63 5.36 16.35
N SER A 123 12.30 6.57 15.89
CA SER A 123 11.00 6.90 15.30
C SER A 123 10.72 6.16 13.99
N ALA A 124 11.74 5.86 13.18
CA ALA A 124 11.57 5.11 11.94
C ALA A 124 11.25 3.63 12.20
N LEU A 125 11.77 3.06 13.31
CA LEU A 125 11.44 1.70 13.75
C LEU A 125 9.98 1.54 14.21
N LEU A 126 9.32 2.66 14.54
CA LEU A 126 7.94 2.73 15.00
C LEU A 126 6.96 3.19 13.92
N SER A 127 7.44 3.39 12.68
CA SER A 127 6.63 3.97 11.61
C SER A 127 5.41 3.08 11.32
N PRO A 128 4.17 3.61 11.27
CA PRO A 128 2.95 2.81 11.16
C PRO A 128 2.83 1.99 9.86
N SER A 129 3.71 2.22 8.88
CA SER A 129 3.92 1.35 7.71
C SER A 129 4.32 -0.09 8.09
N THR A 130 4.90 -0.27 9.29
CA THR A 130 5.31 -1.57 9.87
C THR A 130 4.17 -2.53 10.21
N VAL A 131 2.90 -2.08 10.13
CA VAL A 131 1.75 -2.91 10.54
C VAL A 131 1.17 -3.74 9.38
N GLY A 132 1.65 -3.55 8.14
CA GLY A 132 1.22 -4.35 6.99
C GLY A 132 2.17 -5.51 6.69
N ALA A 133 1.65 -6.74 6.61
CA ALA A 133 2.37 -7.85 6.02
C ALA A 133 2.51 -7.62 4.50
N GLY A 134 3.73 -7.37 4.01
CA GLY A 134 3.96 -7.15 2.59
C GLY A 134 5.26 -6.42 2.27
N ALA A 135 5.46 -6.15 0.99
CA ALA A 135 6.53 -5.27 0.52
C ALA A 135 5.97 -3.86 0.28
N ARG A 136 6.75 -2.86 0.66
CA ARG A 136 6.46 -1.46 0.31
C ARG A 136 6.90 -1.19 -1.12
N LEU A 137 6.07 -0.47 -1.87
CA LEU A 137 6.36 -0.02 -3.22
C LEU A 137 6.57 1.49 -3.22
N LEU A 138 7.77 1.91 -3.62
CA LEU A 138 8.12 3.28 -3.88
C LEU A 138 8.21 3.51 -5.39
N LEU A 139 7.35 4.38 -5.90
CA LEU A 139 7.37 4.83 -7.27
C LEU A 139 8.07 6.19 -7.35
N VAL A 140 8.94 6.34 -8.33
CA VAL A 140 9.60 7.61 -8.64
C VAL A 140 9.38 7.90 -10.12
N CYS A 141 8.80 9.05 -10.43
CA CYS A 141 8.63 9.46 -11.82
C CYS A 141 8.71 10.96 -12.05
N SER A 142 8.96 11.39 -13.28
CA SER A 142 8.84 12.81 -13.64
C SER A 142 7.43 13.20 -14.05
N GLU A 143 6.69 12.27 -14.67
CA GLU A 143 5.35 12.48 -15.17
C GLU A 143 4.46 11.26 -14.91
N ILE A 144 3.19 11.51 -14.59
CA ILE A 144 2.15 10.48 -14.46
C ILE A 144 1.30 10.56 -15.72
N ALA A 145 1.10 9.43 -16.40
CA ALA A 145 0.24 9.40 -17.57
C ALA A 145 -1.24 9.59 -17.17
N PRO A 146 -2.04 10.34 -17.94
CA PRO A 146 -3.43 10.61 -17.59
C PRO A 146 -4.29 9.35 -17.40
N ASP A 147 -3.96 8.26 -18.08
CA ASP A 147 -4.75 7.02 -18.04
C ASP A 147 -4.52 6.17 -16.77
N VAL A 148 -3.57 6.56 -15.92
CA VAL A 148 -3.30 5.90 -14.63
C VAL A 148 -3.50 6.82 -13.42
N GLU A 149 -3.90 8.08 -13.61
CA GLU A 149 -4.12 9.03 -12.50
C GLU A 149 -5.07 8.46 -11.42
N ASP A 150 -6.23 7.93 -11.83
CA ASP A 150 -7.21 7.32 -10.93
C ASP A 150 -6.65 6.08 -10.20
N VAL A 151 -5.80 5.30 -10.88
CA VAL A 151 -5.17 4.11 -10.31
C VAL A 151 -4.17 4.53 -9.23
N ILE A 152 -3.34 5.52 -9.53
CA ILE A 152 -2.38 6.06 -8.56
C ILE A 152 -3.10 6.70 -7.39
N GLU A 153 -4.15 7.51 -7.63
CA GLU A 153 -4.95 8.07 -6.56
C GLU A 153 -5.51 6.96 -5.67
N PHE A 154 -6.03 5.88 -6.24
CA PHE A 154 -6.50 4.72 -5.48
C PHE A 154 -5.39 4.03 -4.68
N LEU A 155 -4.23 3.77 -5.28
CA LEU A 155 -3.09 3.10 -4.63
C LEU A 155 -2.47 3.92 -3.51
N LEU A 156 -2.58 5.25 -3.55
CA LEU A 156 -2.14 6.12 -2.47
C LEU A 156 -3.15 6.18 -1.31
N GLN A 157 -4.21 5.35 -1.29
CA GLN A 157 -5.13 5.24 -0.15
C GLN A 157 -4.40 4.75 1.12
N PRO A 158 -4.73 5.30 2.31
CA PRO A 158 -4.23 4.72 3.55
C PRO A 158 -4.54 3.23 3.62
N GLY A 159 -3.55 2.44 4.03
CA GLY A 159 -3.65 0.97 4.09
C GLY A 159 -2.98 0.26 2.92
N TRP A 160 -2.70 0.97 1.82
CA TRP A 160 -1.80 0.46 0.78
C TRP A 160 -0.36 0.85 1.09
N GLN A 161 0.57 -0.05 0.80
CA GLN A 161 2.01 0.18 0.99
C GLN A 161 2.62 0.78 -0.28
N VAL A 162 2.02 1.84 -0.83
CA VAL A 162 2.50 2.51 -2.05
C VAL A 162 2.77 3.98 -1.76
N GLU A 163 3.97 4.43 -2.12
CA GLU A 163 4.41 5.82 -2.05
C GLU A 163 4.85 6.28 -3.45
N LEU A 164 4.59 7.55 -3.78
CA LEU A 164 4.95 8.12 -5.08
C LEU A 164 5.67 9.45 -4.88
N LEU A 165 6.86 9.55 -5.46
CA LEU A 165 7.66 10.77 -5.54
C LEU A 165 7.69 11.26 -6.98
N GLN A 166 7.25 12.49 -7.19
CA GLN A 166 7.39 13.16 -8.48
C GLN A 166 8.67 14.00 -8.51
N VAL A 167 9.45 13.82 -9.56
CA VAL A 167 10.77 14.46 -9.71
C VAL A 167 10.76 15.47 -10.85
N GLY A 168 11.14 16.71 -10.53
CA GLY A 168 11.41 17.76 -11.49
C GLY A 168 12.90 18.09 -11.57
N ILE A 169 13.37 18.58 -12.72
CA ILE A 169 14.72 19.13 -12.86
C ILE A 169 14.61 20.61 -13.17
N ILE A 170 15.21 21.42 -12.30
CA ILE A 170 15.33 22.86 -12.40
C ILE A 170 16.75 23.18 -12.86
N GLU A 171 16.91 23.84 -14.00
CA GLU A 171 18.21 24.30 -14.48
C GLU A 171 18.54 25.69 -13.90
N GLY A 172 19.57 25.76 -13.08
CA GLY A 172 20.09 27.01 -12.53
C GLY A 172 20.80 27.85 -13.59
N ALA A 173 20.81 29.16 -13.39
CA ALA A 173 21.45 30.12 -14.30
C ALA A 173 22.98 29.93 -14.43
N ASP A 174 23.61 29.20 -13.50
CA ASP A 174 25.03 28.83 -13.48
C ASP A 174 25.32 27.48 -14.14
N GLY A 175 24.32 26.86 -14.78
CA GLY A 175 24.43 25.53 -15.40
C GLY A 175 24.32 24.37 -14.41
N ARG A 176 24.06 24.64 -13.12
CA ARG A 176 23.77 23.58 -12.15
C ARG A 176 22.36 23.04 -12.34
N ARG A 177 22.19 21.72 -12.20
CA ARG A 177 20.88 21.09 -12.19
C ARG A 177 20.46 20.81 -10.76
N ILE A 178 19.28 21.29 -10.41
CA ILE A 178 18.63 21.05 -9.12
C ILE A 178 17.54 20.02 -9.36
N VAL A 179 17.56 18.93 -8.59
CA VAL A 179 16.50 17.93 -8.59
C VAL A 179 15.48 18.35 -7.53
N ASP A 180 14.28 18.69 -7.98
CA ASP A 180 13.12 18.91 -7.10
C ASP A 180 12.36 17.61 -6.95
N VAL A 181 12.04 17.24 -5.71
CA VAL A 181 11.33 15.99 -5.42
C VAL A 181 10.15 16.32 -4.53
N SER A 182 8.96 15.99 -5.01
CA SER A 182 7.70 16.27 -4.34
C SER A 182 6.93 14.97 -4.12
N PRO A 183 6.53 14.64 -2.89
CA PRO A 183 5.62 13.53 -2.67
C PRO A 183 4.27 13.83 -3.33
N VAL A 184 3.75 12.88 -4.10
CA VAL A 184 2.41 12.98 -4.66
C VAL A 184 1.44 12.63 -3.55
N THR A 185 0.98 13.67 -2.85
CA THR A 185 -0.04 13.53 -1.83
C THR A 185 -1.41 13.66 -2.44
N ARG A 186 -2.38 12.91 -1.90
CA ARG A 186 -3.80 13.11 -2.21
C ARG A 186 -4.20 14.57 -2.05
N THR A 187 -5.07 15.03 -2.95
CA THR A 187 -6.00 16.10 -2.58
C THR A 187 -7.04 15.47 -1.66
N PRO A 188 -7.16 15.87 -0.38
CA PRO A 188 -8.21 15.34 0.48
C PRO A 188 -9.58 15.65 -0.15
N PRO A 189 -10.54 14.73 -0.12
CA PRO A 189 -11.87 15.01 -0.64
C PRO A 189 -12.44 16.23 0.11
N PRO A 190 -13.17 17.14 -0.58
CA PRO A 190 -13.77 18.29 0.07
C PRO A 190 -14.64 17.80 1.22
N ARG A 191 -14.32 18.23 2.44
CA ARG A 191 -15.11 17.87 3.62
C ARG A 191 -16.53 18.34 3.36
N ARG A 192 -17.49 17.41 3.28
CA ARG A 192 -18.91 17.76 3.28
C ARG A 192 -19.14 18.59 4.54
N ASN A 193 -19.70 19.79 4.39
CA ASN A 193 -20.16 20.57 5.53
C ASN A 193 -21.18 19.71 6.29
N LEU A 194 -20.76 19.17 7.43
CA LEU A 194 -21.68 18.53 8.36
C LEU A 194 -22.46 19.68 9.00
N GLU A 195 -23.73 19.83 8.64
CA GLU A 195 -24.61 20.67 9.44
C GLU A 195 -24.60 20.12 10.87
N PRO A 196 -24.41 20.97 11.90
CA PRO A 196 -24.40 20.52 13.28
C PRO A 196 -25.78 19.93 13.61
N THR A 197 -25.86 18.60 13.58
CA THR A 197 -27.03 17.87 14.07
C THR A 197 -27.10 18.10 15.57
N ALA A 198 -28.04 18.94 16.00
CA ALA A 198 -28.32 19.13 17.41
C ALA A 198 -28.77 17.78 18.01
N LEU A 199 -27.88 17.13 18.76
CA LEU A 199 -28.20 15.94 19.53
C LEU A 199 -29.24 16.33 20.60
N ARG A 200 -30.52 16.05 20.33
CA ARG A 200 -31.58 16.22 21.31
C ARG A 200 -31.45 15.11 22.34
N LEU A 201 -30.91 15.45 23.50
CA LEU A 201 -30.80 14.56 24.65
C LEU A 201 -32.22 14.13 25.09
N VAL A 202 -32.62 12.90 24.79
CA VAL A 202 -33.87 12.31 25.30
C VAL A 202 -33.59 11.79 26.71
N ARG A 203 -34.13 12.48 27.73
CA ARG A 203 -34.17 11.96 29.10
C ARG A 203 -35.30 10.93 29.20
N ASN A 204 -34.97 9.68 29.47
CA ASN A 204 -35.96 8.70 29.92
C ASN A 204 -36.39 9.04 31.36
N PRO A 205 -37.70 9.05 31.69
CA PRO A 205 -38.15 9.15 33.06
C PRO A 205 -37.93 7.83 33.81
N PRO A 206 -37.66 7.87 35.13
CA PRO A 206 -37.40 6.68 35.94
C PRO A 206 -38.67 5.86 36.16
N SER A 207 -38.61 4.56 35.87
CA SER A 207 -39.68 3.61 36.19
C SER A 207 -39.74 3.35 37.70
N GLY A 208 -40.80 3.85 38.33
CA GLY A 208 -41.11 3.62 39.74
C GLY A 208 -41.86 2.31 39.99
N SER A 209 -41.42 1.63 41.05
CA SER A 209 -42.17 0.83 42.03
C SER A 209 -43.10 -0.31 41.59
N GLN A 210 -42.66 -1.50 42.01
CA GLN A 210 -43.38 -2.76 42.19
C GLN A 210 -44.74 -2.60 42.90
N GLN A 211 -45.75 -3.34 42.44
CA GLN A 211 -46.84 -3.80 43.30
C GLN A 211 -47.15 -5.28 43.05
N ARG A 212 -47.17 -5.98 44.17
CA ARG A 212 -47.24 -7.42 44.41
C ARG A 212 -48.72 -7.86 44.51
N VAL A 213 -49.06 -9.03 43.97
CA VAL A 213 -50.25 -9.79 44.39
C VAL A 213 -49.84 -11.27 44.48
N ASP A 214 -49.95 -11.83 45.68
CA ASP A 214 -49.64 -13.21 46.04
C ASP A 214 -50.79 -14.17 45.67
N ALA A 215 -50.48 -15.41 45.25
CA ALA A 215 -51.16 -16.66 45.65
C ALA A 215 -50.54 -17.90 44.95
N GLN A 216 -50.00 -18.82 45.77
CA GLN A 216 -49.52 -20.20 45.52
C GLN A 216 -50.62 -21.18 46.06
N PRO A 217 -50.72 -22.51 45.79
CA PRO A 217 -49.83 -23.51 45.14
C PRO A 217 -50.56 -24.25 43.97
N ASP A 218 -50.03 -25.19 43.18
CA ASP A 218 -49.39 -26.46 43.58
C ASP A 218 -48.74 -27.18 42.38
N ALA A 219 -47.88 -28.14 42.70
CA ALA A 219 -46.95 -28.82 41.81
C ALA A 219 -47.57 -29.72 40.72
N ARG A 220 -47.02 -29.65 39.50
CA ARG A 220 -46.55 -30.81 38.71
C ARG A 220 -45.89 -30.32 37.42
N GLY A 221 -44.67 -30.80 37.20
CA GLY A 221 -43.88 -30.42 36.05
C GLY A 221 -44.49 -30.86 34.73
N GLN A 222 -44.23 -30.07 33.69
CA GLN A 222 -43.81 -30.52 32.37
C GLN A 222 -43.54 -29.28 31.52
N TYR A 223 -42.32 -29.22 30.99
CA TYR A 223 -41.90 -28.23 30.00
C TYR A 223 -42.72 -28.41 28.73
N LEU A 224 -43.59 -27.44 28.41
CA LEU A 224 -44.14 -27.25 27.08
C LEU A 224 -44.12 -25.75 26.74
N ALA A 225 -43.09 -25.36 26.00
CA ALA A 225 -43.06 -24.10 25.28
C ALA A 225 -43.82 -24.26 23.96
N ARG A 226 -44.95 -23.55 23.83
CA ARG A 226 -45.65 -23.18 22.58
C ARG A 226 -46.75 -22.20 23.02
N THR A 227 -47.03 -21.06 22.41
CA THR A 227 -46.92 -20.62 21.01
C THR A 227 -47.22 -19.12 20.99
N VAL A 228 -46.53 -18.36 20.14
CA VAL A 228 -47.22 -17.41 19.27
C VAL A 228 -46.81 -17.80 17.85
N GLY A 229 -47.76 -18.39 17.12
CA GLY A 229 -47.73 -18.45 15.66
C GLY A 229 -47.95 -17.03 15.11
N THR A 230 -47.63 -16.73 13.86
CA THR A 230 -48.11 -17.47 12.69
C THR A 230 -47.32 -17.04 11.45
N GLY A 231 -47.06 -17.98 10.54
CA GLY A 231 -46.75 -17.66 9.14
C GLY A 231 -45.68 -18.53 8.48
N SER A 232 -45.95 -19.83 8.38
CA SER A 232 -45.17 -20.82 7.61
C SER A 232 -45.11 -20.49 6.12
N TRP A 233 -43.91 -20.35 5.56
CA TRP A 233 -43.67 -20.53 4.13
C TRP A 233 -43.41 -22.01 3.87
N SER A 234 -44.41 -22.68 3.30
CA SER A 234 -44.32 -24.08 2.89
C SER A 234 -43.31 -24.25 1.75
N ALA A 235 -42.56 -25.33 1.84
CA ALA A 235 -41.64 -25.83 0.84
C ALA A 235 -42.35 -26.11 -0.50
N LEU A 236 -41.75 -25.65 -1.59
CA LEU A 236 -42.01 -26.16 -2.94
C LEU A 236 -41.00 -27.29 -3.20
N THR A 237 -41.53 -28.52 -3.25
CA THR A 237 -40.83 -29.69 -3.80
C THR A 237 -40.74 -29.55 -5.32
N PRO A 238 -39.55 -29.59 -5.94
CA PRO A 238 -39.46 -29.81 -7.38
C PRO A 238 -39.56 -31.31 -7.71
N PRO A 239 -40.24 -31.70 -8.80
CA PRO A 239 -40.29 -33.09 -9.24
C PRO A 239 -38.98 -33.51 -9.92
N HIS A 240 -38.74 -34.82 -9.92
CA HIS A 240 -37.64 -35.54 -10.54
C HIS A 240 -37.23 -35.04 -11.94
N GLY A 241 -35.93 -34.85 -12.13
CA GLY A 241 -35.28 -34.70 -13.42
C GLY A 241 -33.79 -35.03 -13.30
N THR A 242 -33.42 -36.28 -13.61
CA THR A 242 -32.05 -36.79 -13.63
C THR A 242 -31.27 -36.24 -14.82
N ALA A 243 -30.20 -35.47 -14.58
CA ALA A 243 -29.05 -35.35 -15.47
C ALA A 243 -27.85 -34.77 -14.70
N GLN A 244 -26.91 -35.64 -14.29
CA GLN A 244 -25.59 -35.21 -13.82
C GLN A 244 -24.75 -34.69 -15.00
N PRO A 245 -24.14 -33.49 -14.93
CA PRO A 245 -23.07 -33.14 -15.85
C PRO A 245 -21.76 -33.82 -15.42
N LYS A 246 -21.20 -34.61 -16.35
CA LYS A 246 -19.88 -35.25 -16.25
C LYS A 246 -18.78 -34.21 -16.01
N VAL A 247 -17.99 -34.42 -14.96
CA VAL A 247 -16.68 -33.75 -14.79
C VAL A 247 -15.70 -34.41 -15.78
N PRO A 248 -15.05 -33.66 -16.69
CA PRO A 248 -14.01 -34.23 -17.53
C PRO A 248 -12.76 -34.52 -16.68
N SER A 249 -12.34 -35.79 -16.68
CA SER A 249 -11.07 -36.23 -16.10
C SER A 249 -9.92 -35.63 -16.89
N VAL A 250 -9.02 -34.92 -16.20
CA VAL A 250 -7.75 -34.46 -16.76
C VAL A 250 -6.83 -35.67 -16.89
N VAL A 251 -6.48 -36.00 -18.13
CA VAL A 251 -5.47 -37.00 -18.49
C VAL A 251 -4.09 -36.34 -18.36
N ALA A 252 -3.21 -36.93 -17.55
CA ALA A 252 -1.80 -36.53 -17.46
C ALA A 252 -1.02 -37.01 -18.69
N PRO A 253 -0.11 -36.21 -19.27
CA PRO A 253 0.73 -36.65 -20.38
C PRO A 253 1.83 -37.60 -19.91
N SER A 254 1.94 -38.74 -20.60
CA SER A 254 3.00 -39.72 -20.45
C SER A 254 4.25 -39.24 -21.20
N PHE A 255 5.37 -39.06 -20.50
CA PHE A 255 6.67 -38.79 -21.12
C PHE A 255 7.33 -40.10 -21.54
N ALA A 256 7.51 -40.27 -22.84
CA ALA A 256 8.38 -41.30 -23.42
C ALA A 256 9.84 -40.83 -23.37
N VAL A 257 10.72 -41.68 -22.84
CA VAL A 257 12.19 -41.52 -22.89
C VAL A 257 12.69 -42.23 -24.15
N PRO A 258 13.46 -41.58 -25.05
CA PRO A 258 14.16 -42.27 -26.12
C PRO A 258 15.49 -42.88 -25.63
N ALA A 259 15.86 -43.98 -26.28
CA ALA A 259 16.91 -44.96 -25.97
C ALA A 259 18.33 -44.42 -25.89
#